data_AF-A0A7V0UB03-F1
#
_entry.id   AF-A0A7V0UB03-F1
#
_cell.length_a   1.000
_cell.length_b   1.000
_cell.length_c   1.000
_cell.angle_alpha   90.00
_cell.angle_beta   90.00
_cell.angle_gamma   90.00
#
_symmetry.space_group_name_H-M   'P 1'
#
loop_
_entity.id
_entity.type
_entity.pdbx_description
1 polymer ?
#
loop_
_entity_poly.entity_id
_entity_poly.type
_entity_poly.pdbx_seq_one_letter_code
_entity_poly.pdbx_strand_id
1 'polypeptide(L)' 'LREAIMEAGRVRFRPILMTTFTTATGLFPMSLGLGKGSELQQPLAISVIGGLLLATFLTLILIPLSYDLAEKRKEGKIR' A
#
# COMPACT_ATOMS: atom_id res chain seq x y z
N LEU A 1 -12.12 -20.77 3.38
CA LEU A 1 -10.90 -20.01 3.02
C LEU A 1 -11.19 -18.55 2.64
N ARG A 2 -12.22 -18.27 1.84
CA ARG A 2 -12.64 -16.90 1.47
C ARG A 2 -12.87 -15.95 2.65
N GLU A 3 -13.56 -16.39 3.71
CA GLU A 3 -13.73 -15.59 4.94
C GLU A 3 -12.38 -15.29 5.62
N ALA A 4 -11.49 -16.28 5.75
CA ALA A 4 -10.17 -16.07 6.34
C ALA A 4 -9.30 -15.10 5.53
N ILE A 5 -9.42 -15.10 4.20
CA ILE A 5 -8.73 -14.14 3.32
C ILE A 5 -9.34 -12.73 3.46
N MET A 6 -10.67 -12.62 3.57
CA MET A 6 -11.37 -11.36 3.83
C MET A 6 -11.01 -10.78 5.22
N GLU A 7 -10.97 -11.63 6.24
CA GLU A 7 -10.55 -11.29 7.61
C GLU A 7 -9.09 -10.81 7.62
N ALA A 8 -8.18 -11.57 6.99
CA ALA A 8 -6.77 -11.19 6.86
C ALA A 8 -6.58 -9.88 6.08
N GLY A 9 -7.39 -9.66 5.04
CA GLY A 9 -7.47 -8.40 4.31
C GLY A 9 -7.85 -7.25 5.24
N ARG A 10 -8.96 -7.37 5.99
CA ARG A 10 -9.44 -6.34 6.94
C ARG A 10 -8.44 -6.02 8.05
N VAL A 11 -7.81 -7.04 8.63
CA VAL A 11 -6.85 -6.89 9.73
C VAL A 11 -5.59 -6.14 9.27
N ARG A 12 -5.19 -6.28 7.99
CA ARG A 12 -4.04 -5.56 7.41
C ARG A 12 -4.41 -4.21 6.81
N PHE A 13 -5.63 -4.06 6.29
CA PHE A 13 -6.11 -2.83 5.65
C PHE A 13 -6.06 -1.63 6.59
N ARG A 14 -6.50 -1.81 7.85
CA ARG A 14 -6.50 -0.74 8.86
C ARG A 14 -5.08 -0.23 9.15
N PRO A 15 -4.10 -1.10 9.48
CA PRO A 15 -2.70 -0.69 9.61
C PRO A 15 -2.08 -0.05 8.36
N ILE A 16 -2.33 -0.59 7.16
CA ILE A 16 -1.73 -0.07 5.91
C ILE A 16 -2.25 1.34 5.58
N LEU A 17 -3.55 1.57 5.76
CA LEU A 17 -4.11 2.90 5.60
C LEU A 17 -3.58 3.85 6.69
N MET A 18 -3.49 3.40 7.94
CA MET A 18 -2.98 4.21 9.05
C MET A 18 -1.56 4.71 8.76
N THR A 19 -0.66 3.85 8.31
CA THR A 19 0.72 4.25 7.98
C THR A 19 0.76 5.14 6.75
N THR A 20 0.01 4.82 5.70
CA THR A 20 -0.05 5.65 4.48
C THR A 20 -0.54 7.06 4.80
N PHE A 21 -1.60 7.22 5.59
CA PHE A 21 -2.12 8.52 6.02
C PHE A 21 -1.13 9.26 6.93
N THR A 22 -0.47 8.55 7.85
CA THR A 22 0.53 9.15 8.75
C THR A 22 1.69 9.72 7.94
N THR A 23 2.25 8.94 7.01
CA THR A 23 3.36 9.39 6.17
C THR A 23 2.93 10.48 5.19
N ALA A 24 1.75 10.35 4.57
CA ALA A 24 1.22 11.38 3.68
C ALA A 24 1.06 12.71 4.42
N THR A 25 0.51 12.71 5.65
CA THR A 25 0.34 13.92 6.46
C THR A 25 1.68 14.51 6.90
N GLY A 26 2.65 13.67 7.27
CA GLY A 26 4.00 14.12 7.65
C GLY A 26 4.79 14.75 6.50
N LEU A 27 4.62 14.22 5.27
CA LEU A 27 5.27 14.74 4.07
C LEU A 27 4.45 15.83 3.35
N PHE A 28 3.17 15.98 3.69
CA PHE A 28 2.27 16.98 3.11
C PHE A 28 2.85 18.41 3.15
N PRO A 29 3.32 18.94 4.31
CA PRO A 29 3.88 20.30 4.34
C PRO A 29 5.18 20.41 3.53
N MET A 30 5.98 19.34 3.47
CA MET A 30 7.21 19.28 2.68
C MET A 30 6.92 19.28 1.18
N SER A 31 5.81 18.65 0.75
CA SER A 31 5.34 18.63 -0.64
C SER A 31 4.84 19.97 -1.15
N LEU A 32 4.46 20.89 -0.24
CA LEU A 32 4.08 22.26 -0.59
C LEU A 32 5.29 23.15 -0.93
N GLY A 33 6.52 22.70 -0.65
CA GLY A 33 7.74 23.39 -1.06
C GLY A 33 7.96 24.75 -0.38
N LEU A 34 7.27 25.04 0.73
CA LEU A 34 7.32 26.33 1.41
C LEU A 34 8.64 26.47 2.21
N GLY A 35 9.71 26.95 1.58
CA GLY A 35 10.98 27.26 2.23
C GLY A 35 12.17 27.37 1.26
N LYS A 36 13.14 28.25 1.56
CA LYS A 36 14.39 28.34 0.78
C LYS A 36 15.16 27.01 0.89
N GLY A 37 15.44 26.36 -0.25
CA GLY A 37 16.11 25.05 -0.32
C GLY A 37 15.17 23.84 -0.45
N SER A 38 13.86 24.07 -0.63
CA SER A 38 12.86 22.99 -0.83
C SER A 38 12.87 22.38 -2.24
N GLU A 39 13.63 22.95 -3.18
CA GLU A 39 13.61 22.61 -4.61
C GLU A 39 13.94 21.13 -4.89
N LEU A 40 14.78 20.51 -4.05
CA LEU A 40 15.10 19.08 -4.14
C LEU A 40 14.19 18.20 -3.26
N GLN A 41 13.71 18.75 -2.15
CA GLN A 41 12.92 18.04 -1.14
C GLN A 41 11.46 17.87 -1.57
N GLN A 42 10.91 18.85 -2.28
CA GLN A 42 9.56 18.84 -2.80
C GLN A 42 9.30 17.68 -3.79
N PRO A 43 10.07 17.49 -4.88
CA PRO A 43 9.86 16.38 -5.80
C PRO A 43 10.09 15.02 -5.15
N LEU A 44 11.00 14.94 -4.16
CA LEU A 44 11.22 13.73 -3.37
C LEU A 44 10.00 13.38 -2.52
N ALA A 45 9.44 14.35 -1.79
CA ALA A 45 8.24 14.15 -0.99
C ALA A 45 7.03 13.73 -1.85
N ILE A 46 6.84 14.38 -3.00
CA ILE A 46 5.77 14.03 -3.95
C ILE A 46 5.95 12.60 -4.48
N SER A 47 7.17 12.21 -4.84
CA SER A 47 7.48 10.87 -5.34
C SER A 47 7.22 9.79 -4.28
N VAL A 48 7.56 10.06 -3.02
CA VAL A 48 7.32 9.13 -1.91
C VAL A 48 5.84 8.97 -1.63
N ILE A 49 5.07 10.07 -1.60
CA ILE A 49 3.61 10.03 -1.39
C ILE A 49 2.95 9.23 -2.52
N GLY A 50 3.30 9.52 -3.78
CA GLY A 50 2.78 8.78 -4.94
C GLY A 50 3.16 7.31 -4.93
N GLY A 51 4.42 6.99 -4.60
CA GLY A 51 4.91 5.63 -4.49
C GLY A 51 4.23 4.84 -3.39
N LEU A 52 3.99 5.45 -2.22
CA LEU A 52 3.26 4.83 -1.11
C LEU A 52 1.81 4.52 -1.48
N LEU A 53 1.11 5.46 -2.12
CA LEU A 53 -0.27 5.22 -2.58
C LEU A 53 -0.33 4.06 -3.58
N LEU A 54 0.57 4.06 -4.58
CA LEU A 54 0.67 2.96 -5.55
C LEU A 54 1.02 1.64 -4.88
N ALA A 55 2.01 1.60 -3.99
CA ALA A 55 2.42 0.39 -3.27
C ALA A 55 1.30 -0.17 -2.39
N THR A 56 0.57 0.70 -1.70
CA THR A 56 -0.60 0.32 -0.90
C THR A 56 -1.68 -0.30 -1.78
N PHE A 57 -2.01 0.34 -2.91
CA PHE A 57 -3.01 -0.18 -3.84
C PHE A 57 -2.59 -1.51 -4.46
N LEU A 58 -1.32 -1.62 -4.89
CA LEU A 58 -0.74 -2.85 -5.39
C LEU A 58 -0.83 -3.95 -4.36
N THR A 59 -0.38 -3.70 -3.12
CA THR A 59 -0.37 -4.70 -2.04
C THR A 59 -1.78 -5.23 -1.77
N LEU A 60 -2.76 -4.33 -1.78
CA LEU A 60 -4.16 -4.67 -1.56
C LEU A 60 -4.78 -5.56 -2.64
N ILE A 61 -4.33 -5.42 -3.88
CA ILE A 61 -4.79 -6.24 -5.01
C ILE A 61 -3.93 -7.51 -5.15
N LEU A 62 -2.63 -7.38 -4.93
CA LEU A 62 -1.63 -8.43 -5.16
C LEU A 62 -1.69 -9.52 -4.09
N ILE A 63 -2.00 -9.18 -2.84
CA ILE A 63 -2.23 -10.18 -1.77
C ILE A 63 -3.42 -11.12 -2.10
N PRO A 64 -4.65 -10.62 -2.40
CA PRO A 64 -5.76 -11.51 -2.72
C PRO A 64 -5.54 -12.27 -4.04
N LEU A 65 -4.94 -11.64 -5.07
CA LEU A 65 -4.62 -12.32 -6.32
C LEU A 65 -3.59 -13.45 -6.14
N SER A 66 -2.54 -13.20 -5.35
CA SER A 66 -1.54 -14.23 -5.05
C SER A 66 -2.12 -15.38 -4.22
N TYR A 67 -3.03 -15.08 -3.30
CA TYR A 67 -3.78 -16.11 -2.56
C TYR A 67 -4.72 -16.92 -3.47
N ASP A 68 -5.52 -16.28 -4.33
CA ASP A 68 -6.42 -16.96 -5.27
C ASP A 68 -5.63 -17.85 -6.25
N LEU A 69 -4.48 -17.38 -6.72
CA LEU A 69 -3.59 -18.15 -7.59
C LEU A 69 -2.96 -19.34 -6.85
N ALA A 70 -2.51 -19.14 -5.61
CA ALA A 70 -1.94 -20.22 -4.79
C ALA A 70 -2.99 -21.28 -4.44
N GLU A 71 -4.24 -20.89 -4.16
CA GLU A 71 -5.36 -21.79 -3.90
C GLU A 71 -5.69 -22.63 -5.14
N LYS A 72 -5.85 -21.99 -6.32
CA LYS A 72 -6.05 -22.69 -7.60
C LYS A 72 -4.94 -23.69 -7.92
N ARG A 73 -3.68 -23.32 -7.63
CA ARG A 73 -2.53 -24.22 -7.84
C ARG A 73 -2.49 -25.40 -6.85
N LYS A 74 -3.06 -25.22 -5.66
CA LYS A 74 -3.17 -26.26 -4.63
C LYS A 74 -4.30 -27.25 -4.96
N GLU A 75 -5.43 -26.77 -5.48
CA GLU A 75 -6.52 -27.64 -5.97
C GLU A 75 -6.09 -28.49 -7.17
N GLY A 76 -5.29 -27.94 -8.09
CA GLY A 76 -4.74 -28.71 -9.23
C GLY A 76 -3.69 -29.78 -8.85
N LYS A 77 -3.22 -29.79 -7.59
CA LYS A 77 -2.24 -30.77 -7.07
C LYS A 77 -2.88 -31.88 -6.22
N ILE A 78 -4.17 -31.77 -5.89
CA ILE A 78 -4.90 -32.73 -5.03
C ILE A 78 -5.79 -33.68 -5.87
N ARG A 79 -5.76 -33.55 -7.21
CA ARG A 79 -6.47 -34.41 -8.15
C ARG A 79 -5.52 -35.30 -8.94
#